data_AF-A0A3D5JCE9-F1
#
_entry.id   AF-A0A3D5JCE9-F1
#
_cell.length_a   1.000
_cell.length_b   1.000
_cell.length_c   1.000
_cell.angle_alpha   90.00
_cell.angle_beta   90.00
_cell.angle_gamma   90.00
#
_symmetry.space_group_name_H-M   'P 1'
#
loop_
_entity.id
_entity.type
_entity.pdbx_description
1 polymer ?
#
loop_
_entity_poly.entity_id
_entity_poly.type
_entity_poly.pdbx_seq_one_letter_code
_entity_poly.pdbx_strand_id
1 'polypeptide(L)'
;MSTRKMTQSNEQSLQALKALDTPTVCNAIEAVYPNRRNRGFTIRPFTCSRPSLPSIVGYARTARLRAMHQPTDAWNRDSYYSYVAEGGPVPSISVIQDLDEMPGYGSFWGEVNSNLHYGLGCLGVITNGCVRDIPDAQDKFQMLAGMVNPSHAWVHLVDWGQSVTVHGMDVEDRDLIHADMHGAVVVPQDGI
;
A
#
# COMPACT_ATOMS: atom_id res chain seq x y z
N MET A 1 5.14 -19.16 -14.91
CA MET A 1 6.01 -18.56 -13.86
C MET A 1 5.65 -19.22 -12.54
N SER A 2 6.64 -19.72 -11.80
CA SER A 2 6.43 -20.56 -10.62
C SER A 2 5.92 -19.73 -9.43
N THR A 3 4.65 -19.89 -9.07
CA THR A 3 4.12 -19.43 -7.78
C THR A 3 4.79 -20.26 -6.69
N ARG A 4 5.93 -19.79 -6.15
CA ARG A 4 6.53 -20.42 -4.97
C ARG A 4 5.49 -20.37 -3.85
N LYS A 5 4.97 -21.54 -3.45
CA LYS A 5 4.17 -21.68 -2.22
C LYS A 5 4.98 -21.12 -1.06
N MET A 6 4.37 -20.32 -0.20
CA MET A 6 5.01 -19.84 1.04
C MET A 6 5.48 -21.03 1.87
N THR A 7 6.69 -20.93 2.43
CA THR A 7 7.17 -21.92 3.39
C THR A 7 6.57 -21.65 4.77
N GLN A 8 6.49 -22.67 5.62
CA GLN A 8 6.02 -22.52 7.01
C GLN A 8 6.86 -21.49 7.81
N SER A 9 8.15 -21.35 7.48
CA SER A 9 9.04 -20.34 8.06
C SER A 9 8.61 -18.92 7.68
N ASN A 10 8.23 -18.69 6.43
CA ASN A 10 7.77 -17.37 5.96
C ASN A 10 6.46 -16.96 6.65
N GLU A 11 5.52 -17.88 6.83
CA GLU A 11 4.25 -17.57 7.53
C GLU A 11 4.48 -17.17 8.99
N GLN A 12 5.39 -17.85 9.69
CA GLN A 12 5.76 -17.50 11.06
C GLN A 12 6.41 -16.11 11.13
N SER A 13 7.34 -15.81 10.22
CA SER A 13 7.97 -14.49 10.12
C SER A 13 6.95 -13.38 9.87
N LEU A 14 5.99 -13.60 8.95
CA LEU A 14 4.93 -12.63 8.67
C LEU A 14 4.01 -12.40 9.88
N GLN A 15 3.67 -13.45 10.63
CA GLN A 15 2.88 -13.29 11.86
C GLN A 15 3.66 -12.59 12.97
N ALA A 16 4.96 -12.89 13.11
CA ALA A 16 5.82 -12.23 14.09
C ALA A 16 5.96 -10.74 13.79
N LEU A 17 6.17 -10.36 12.53
CA LEU A 17 6.17 -8.96 12.10
C LEU A 17 4.83 -8.28 12.40
N LYS A 18 3.71 -8.94 12.06
CA LYS A 18 2.36 -8.40 12.27
C LYS A 18 2.04 -8.11 13.75
N ALA A 19 2.70 -8.80 14.68
CA ALA A 19 2.51 -8.60 16.11
C ALA A 19 3.23 -7.35 16.66
N LEU A 20 4.07 -6.69 15.85
CA LEU A 20 4.82 -5.50 16.22
C LEU A 20 4.14 -4.23 15.67
N ASP A 21 4.42 -3.09 16.30
CA ASP A 21 4.11 -1.79 15.71
C ASP A 21 5.19 -1.38 14.69
N THR A 22 4.84 -0.47 13.78
CA THR A 22 5.77 -0.03 12.73
C THR A 22 7.05 0.60 13.31
N PRO A 23 7.00 1.45 14.37
CA PRO A 23 8.21 1.97 15.00
C PRO A 23 9.16 0.87 15.51
N THR A 24 8.64 -0.20 16.10
CA THR A 24 9.43 -1.34 16.58
C THR A 24 10.11 -2.06 15.43
N VAL A 25 9.41 -2.25 14.30
CA VAL A 25 9.99 -2.81 13.07
C VAL A 25 11.09 -1.89 12.51
N CYS A 26 10.87 -0.58 12.47
CA CYS A 26 11.90 0.39 12.07
C CYS A 26 13.16 0.28 12.94
N ASN A 27 13.00 0.24 14.27
CA ASN A 27 14.13 0.08 15.20
C ASN A 27 14.92 -1.21 14.95
N ALA A 28 14.22 -2.32 14.68
CA ALA A 28 14.85 -3.60 14.37
C ALA A 28 15.62 -3.54 13.03
N ILE A 29 15.02 -2.96 11.99
CA ILE A 29 15.68 -2.77 10.69
C ILE A 29 16.92 -1.90 10.84
N GLU A 30 16.87 -0.82 11.61
CA GLU A 30 18.02 0.05 11.87
C GLU A 30 19.18 -0.70 12.54
N ALA A 31 18.87 -1.56 13.50
CA ALA A 31 19.87 -2.36 14.22
C ALA A 31 20.54 -3.41 13.32
N VAL A 32 19.77 -4.07 12.44
CA VAL A 32 20.27 -5.15 11.57
C VAL A 32 20.87 -4.61 10.26
N TYR A 33 20.31 -3.52 9.73
CA TYR A 33 20.67 -2.89 8.46
C TYR A 33 20.96 -1.39 8.66
N PRO A 34 22.13 -1.01 9.21
CA PRO A 34 22.45 0.39 9.49
C PRO A 34 22.41 1.32 8.25
N ASN A 35 22.60 0.76 7.04
CA ASN A 35 22.48 1.46 5.76
C ASN A 35 21.03 1.78 5.33
N ARG A 36 20.03 1.37 6.12
CA ARG A 36 18.61 1.69 5.93
C ARG A 36 18.12 2.80 6.85
N ARG A 37 18.95 3.31 7.78
CA ARG A 37 18.56 4.33 8.78
C ARG A 37 17.93 5.61 8.18
N ASN A 38 18.22 5.94 6.92
CA ASN A 38 17.74 7.15 6.25
C ASN A 38 16.75 6.91 5.10
N ARG A 39 16.22 5.69 4.90
CA ARG A 39 15.34 5.38 3.76
C ARG A 39 14.44 4.18 3.99
N GLY A 40 13.42 4.03 3.13
CA GLY A 40 12.53 2.87 3.12
C GLY A 40 11.40 2.94 4.14
N PHE A 41 11.13 4.12 4.70
CA PHE A 41 9.98 4.38 5.57
C PHE A 41 9.35 5.72 5.21
N THR A 42 8.08 5.88 5.57
CA THR A 42 7.33 7.10 5.30
C THR A 42 7.75 8.22 6.26
N ILE A 43 7.97 9.43 5.74
CA ILE A 43 8.47 10.60 6.49
C ILE A 43 7.46 11.76 6.56
N ARG A 44 6.24 11.57 6.04
CA ARG A 44 5.14 12.53 6.12
C ARG A 44 3.92 11.87 6.76
N PRO A 45 3.14 12.62 7.55
CA PRO A 45 1.98 12.07 8.25
C PRO A 45 0.93 11.54 7.27
N PHE A 46 0.15 10.57 7.72
CA PHE A 46 -1.04 10.09 7.02
C PHE A 46 -2.30 10.45 7.80
N THR A 47 -3.40 10.55 7.06
CA THR A 47 -4.73 10.27 7.59
C THR A 47 -4.90 8.76 7.64
N CYS A 48 -4.81 8.17 8.83
CA CYS A 48 -5.15 6.77 9.07
C CYS A 48 -6.66 6.65 9.30
N SER A 49 -7.35 5.96 8.39
CA SER A 49 -8.82 5.84 8.44
C SER A 49 -9.34 5.12 9.70
N ARG A 50 -8.59 4.12 10.18
CA ARG A 50 -8.98 3.28 11.34
C ARG A 50 -7.74 3.01 12.21
N PRO A 51 -7.36 3.95 13.10
CA PRO A 51 -6.15 3.83 13.91
C PRO A 51 -6.13 2.62 14.86
N SER A 52 -7.29 2.06 15.18
CA SER A 52 -7.42 0.87 16.06
C SER A 52 -7.19 -0.46 15.35
N LEU A 53 -7.02 -0.48 14.01
CA LEU A 53 -6.67 -1.71 13.31
C LEU A 53 -5.25 -2.17 13.65
N PRO A 54 -5.01 -3.49 13.74
CA PRO A 54 -3.66 -4.00 13.93
C PRO A 54 -2.77 -3.69 12.73
N SER A 55 -1.46 -3.84 12.91
CA SER A 55 -0.48 -3.77 11.82
C SER A 55 -0.86 -4.72 10.69
N ILE A 56 -0.57 -4.29 9.46
CA ILE A 56 -0.66 -5.11 8.25
C ILE A 56 0.76 -5.41 7.76
N VAL A 57 0.94 -6.64 7.28
CA VAL A 57 2.17 -7.09 6.66
C VAL A 57 1.81 -7.79 5.35
N GLY A 58 2.41 -7.37 4.25
CA GLY A 58 2.08 -7.91 2.93
C GLY A 58 2.98 -7.39 1.83
N TYR A 59 2.88 -8.02 0.67
CA TYR A 59 3.70 -7.71 -0.48
C TYR A 59 3.11 -6.55 -1.29
N ALA A 60 3.93 -5.58 -1.64
CA ALA A 60 3.53 -4.41 -2.39
C ALA A 60 2.89 -4.80 -3.73
N ARG A 61 1.79 -4.12 -4.04
CA ARG A 61 1.25 -3.95 -5.40
C ARG A 61 1.33 -2.47 -5.71
N THR A 62 2.31 -2.08 -6.51
CA THR A 62 2.56 -0.68 -6.80
C THR A 62 1.71 -0.20 -7.97
N ALA A 63 1.21 1.03 -7.88
CA ALA A 63 0.54 1.69 -8.99
C ALA A 63 0.74 3.20 -8.95
N ARG A 64 0.59 3.85 -10.11
CA ARG A 64 0.61 5.30 -10.22
C ARG A 64 -0.72 5.79 -10.75
N LEU A 65 -1.23 6.86 -10.19
CA LEU A 65 -2.53 7.44 -10.57
C LEU A 65 -2.44 8.94 -10.84
N ARG A 66 -3.45 9.44 -11.54
CA ARG A 66 -3.76 10.86 -11.71
C ARG A 66 -5.27 11.04 -11.62
N ALA A 67 -5.72 12.24 -11.28
CA ALA A 67 -7.14 12.57 -11.13
C ALA A 67 -7.51 13.99 -11.58
N MET A 68 -6.56 14.92 -11.66
CA MET A 68 -6.81 16.32 -12.00
C MET A 68 -7.29 16.51 -13.45
N HIS A 69 -6.78 15.71 -14.37
CA HIS A 69 -7.08 15.80 -15.79
C HIS A 69 -7.73 14.52 -16.30
N GLN A 70 -8.63 14.66 -17.28
CA GLN A 70 -9.20 13.52 -17.98
C GLN A 70 -8.07 12.71 -18.63
N PRO A 71 -8.08 11.37 -18.51
CA PRO A 71 -7.08 10.54 -19.17
C PRO A 71 -7.19 10.67 -20.69
N THR A 72 -6.05 10.58 -21.39
CA THR A 72 -6.01 10.55 -22.86
C THR A 72 -6.58 9.25 -23.40
N ASP A 73 -6.33 8.15 -22.70
CA ASP A 73 -6.72 6.79 -23.08
C ASP A 73 -7.53 6.14 -21.95
N ALA A 74 -8.47 5.28 -22.32
CA ALA A 74 -9.16 4.45 -21.33
C ALA A 74 -8.15 3.51 -20.66
N TRP A 75 -8.07 3.53 -19.34
CA TRP A 75 -7.21 2.61 -18.59
C TRP A 75 -7.90 1.27 -18.36
N ASN A 76 -7.13 0.18 -18.49
CA ASN A 76 -7.66 -1.17 -18.40
C ASN A 76 -7.82 -1.60 -16.93
N ARG A 77 -9.02 -1.40 -16.38
CA ARG A 77 -9.38 -1.76 -15.00
C ARG A 77 -9.22 -3.25 -14.72
N ASP A 78 -9.65 -4.09 -15.66
CA ASP A 78 -9.61 -5.54 -15.49
C ASP A 78 -8.17 -6.03 -15.37
N SER A 79 -7.27 -5.52 -16.20
CA SER A 79 -5.84 -5.84 -16.11
C SER A 79 -5.20 -5.39 -14.80
N TYR A 80 -5.62 -4.23 -14.26
CA TYR A 80 -5.17 -3.80 -12.94
C TYR A 80 -5.66 -4.74 -11.83
N TYR A 81 -6.94 -5.10 -11.81
CA TYR A 81 -7.46 -6.02 -10.78
C TYR A 81 -6.88 -7.43 -10.91
N SER A 82 -6.66 -7.92 -12.13
CA SER A 82 -5.89 -9.16 -12.36
C SER A 82 -4.47 -9.04 -11.82
N TYR A 83 -3.80 -7.89 -11.99
CA TYR A 83 -2.49 -7.65 -11.39
C TYR A 83 -2.53 -7.64 -9.84
N VAL A 84 -3.55 -7.01 -9.24
CA VAL A 84 -3.72 -7.04 -7.77
C VAL A 84 -3.87 -8.49 -7.27
N ALA A 85 -4.72 -9.27 -7.95
CA ALA A 85 -5.05 -10.65 -7.58
C ALA A 85 -3.91 -11.65 -7.84
N GLU A 86 -3.23 -11.53 -8.99
CA GLU A 86 -2.35 -12.59 -9.52
C GLU A 86 -0.91 -12.12 -9.74
N GLY A 87 -0.62 -10.83 -9.56
CA GLY A 87 0.67 -10.21 -9.88
C GLY A 87 1.84 -10.58 -8.96
N GLY A 88 1.63 -11.37 -7.90
CA GLY A 88 2.68 -11.76 -6.96
C GLY A 88 2.16 -12.50 -5.73
N PRO A 89 2.99 -12.67 -4.68
CA PRO A 89 2.59 -13.31 -3.43
C PRO A 89 1.48 -12.53 -2.70
N VAL A 90 0.71 -13.24 -1.87
CA VAL A 90 -0.35 -12.72 -1.00
C VAL A 90 -0.08 -13.11 0.47
N PRO A 91 -0.54 -12.34 1.47
CA PRO A 91 -1.35 -11.13 1.37
C PRO A 91 -0.61 -9.96 0.69
N SER A 92 -1.34 -9.09 0.01
CA SER A 92 -0.78 -7.91 -0.66
C SER A 92 -1.15 -6.61 0.05
N ILE A 93 -0.42 -5.53 -0.26
CA ILE A 93 -0.72 -4.15 0.15
C ILE A 93 -0.62 -3.26 -1.08
N SER A 94 -1.66 -2.49 -1.37
CA SER A 94 -1.62 -1.53 -2.48
C SER A 94 -0.80 -0.32 -2.08
N VAL A 95 0.28 -0.03 -2.81
CA VAL A 95 1.10 1.16 -2.61
C VAL A 95 0.93 2.04 -3.83
N ILE A 96 0.14 3.11 -3.71
CA ILE A 96 -0.26 3.91 -4.87
C ILE A 96 0.27 5.33 -4.74
N GLN A 97 1.04 5.76 -5.74
CA GLN A 97 1.49 7.14 -5.86
C GLN A 97 0.53 7.94 -6.74
N ASP A 98 -0.04 9.00 -6.18
CA ASP A 98 -0.70 10.05 -6.93
C ASP A 98 0.37 11.01 -7.51
N LEU A 99 0.37 11.13 -8.84
CA LEU A 99 1.32 11.91 -9.64
C LEU A 99 0.83 13.33 -9.95
N ASP A 100 -0.36 13.71 -9.50
CA ASP A 100 -0.83 15.08 -9.68
C ASP A 100 0.06 16.07 -8.91
N GLU A 101 0.17 17.30 -9.44
CA GLU A 101 0.94 18.37 -8.77
C GLU A 101 0.38 18.68 -7.37
N MET A 102 -0.92 18.46 -7.20
CA MET A 102 -1.62 18.46 -5.93
C MET A 102 -2.21 17.06 -5.69
N PRO A 103 -1.44 16.14 -5.07
CA PRO A 103 -1.93 14.82 -4.73
C PRO A 103 -3.23 14.87 -3.90
N GLY A 104 -4.13 13.93 -4.16
CA GLY A 104 -5.43 13.85 -3.49
C GLY A 104 -6.54 14.66 -4.15
N TYR A 105 -6.36 15.11 -5.40
CA TYR A 105 -7.38 15.86 -6.16
C TYR A 105 -8.66 15.04 -6.39
N GLY A 106 -8.52 13.74 -6.64
CA GLY A 106 -9.64 12.80 -6.76
C GLY A 106 -9.31 11.45 -6.13
N SER A 107 -10.28 10.89 -5.41
CA SER A 107 -10.13 9.66 -4.65
C SER A 107 -10.36 8.43 -5.52
N PHE A 108 -9.36 7.55 -5.59
CA PHE A 108 -9.53 6.18 -6.07
C PHE A 108 -10.17 5.30 -4.99
N TRP A 109 -10.00 5.66 -3.72
CA TRP A 109 -10.32 4.81 -2.58
C TRP A 109 -11.62 5.22 -1.90
N GLY A 110 -12.48 4.22 -1.70
CA GLY A 110 -13.77 4.34 -1.02
C GLY A 110 -14.38 2.96 -0.80
N GLU A 111 -15.69 2.89 -0.58
CA GLU A 111 -16.42 1.63 -0.33
C GLU A 111 -16.06 0.54 -1.36
N VAL A 112 -16.20 0.84 -2.65
CA VAL A 112 -16.06 -0.15 -3.72
C VAL A 112 -14.64 -0.71 -3.81
N ASN A 113 -13.62 0.15 -3.89
CA ASN A 113 -12.23 -0.30 -4.04
C ASN A 113 -11.71 -0.97 -2.76
N SER A 114 -12.09 -0.50 -1.56
CA SER A 114 -11.68 -1.18 -0.32
C SER A 114 -12.24 -2.60 -0.23
N ASN A 115 -13.51 -2.81 -0.57
CA ASN A 115 -14.12 -4.15 -0.56
C ASN A 115 -13.58 -5.06 -1.68
N LEU A 116 -13.42 -4.53 -2.89
CA LEU A 116 -12.89 -5.29 -4.02
C LEU A 116 -11.46 -5.75 -3.75
N HIS A 117 -10.56 -4.83 -3.38
CA HIS A 117 -9.16 -5.17 -3.07
C HIS A 117 -9.06 -6.14 -1.90
N TYR A 118 -9.87 -5.97 -0.85
CA TYR A 118 -9.90 -6.92 0.26
C TYR A 118 -10.32 -8.32 -0.18
N GLY A 119 -11.33 -8.44 -1.04
CA GLY A 119 -11.75 -9.71 -1.64
C GLY A 119 -10.66 -10.37 -2.50
N LEU A 120 -9.72 -9.59 -3.04
CA LEU A 120 -8.56 -10.07 -3.80
C LEU A 120 -7.33 -10.38 -2.93
N GLY A 121 -7.46 -10.35 -1.60
CA GLY A 121 -6.36 -10.65 -0.67
C GLY A 121 -5.41 -9.47 -0.40
N CYS A 122 -5.81 -8.25 -0.74
CA CYS A 122 -5.10 -7.03 -0.37
C CYS A 122 -5.57 -6.51 1.00
N LEU A 123 -4.64 -6.24 1.91
CA LEU A 123 -4.96 -5.87 3.30
C LEU A 123 -5.21 -4.38 3.51
N GLY A 124 -4.79 -3.54 2.56
CA GLY A 124 -4.86 -2.11 2.75
C GLY A 124 -4.23 -1.31 1.62
N VAL A 125 -4.28 0.00 1.76
CA VAL A 125 -3.64 0.97 0.88
C VAL A 125 -2.70 1.89 1.67
N ILE A 126 -1.56 2.19 1.04
CA ILE A 126 -0.65 3.28 1.40
C ILE A 126 -0.55 4.23 0.19
N THR A 127 -0.97 5.49 0.35
CA THR A 127 -0.99 6.46 -0.75
C THR A 127 -0.72 7.89 -0.30
N ASN A 128 -0.06 8.69 -1.14
CA ASN A 128 0.02 10.14 -0.97
C ASN A 128 -1.23 10.87 -1.52
N GLY A 129 -2.15 10.15 -2.15
CA GLY A 129 -3.45 10.65 -2.58
C GLY A 129 -4.45 10.71 -1.43
N CYS A 130 -5.73 10.51 -1.75
CA CYS A 130 -6.82 10.63 -0.79
C CYS A 130 -7.72 9.39 -0.72
N VAL A 131 -8.54 9.36 0.35
CA VAL A 131 -9.60 8.37 0.59
C VAL A 131 -10.94 9.06 0.85
N ARG A 132 -12.05 8.33 0.70
CA ARG A 132 -13.40 8.76 1.06
C ARG A 132 -14.27 7.58 1.53
N ASP A 133 -15.55 7.85 1.81
CA ASP A 133 -16.55 6.84 2.20
C ASP A 133 -16.06 5.94 3.34
N ILE A 134 -15.31 6.51 4.30
CA ILE A 134 -14.59 5.77 5.35
C ILE A 134 -15.52 4.88 6.20
N PRO A 135 -16.74 5.32 6.60
CA PRO A 135 -17.65 4.46 7.35
C PRO A 135 -18.11 3.21 6.57
N ASP A 136 -18.25 3.31 5.24
CA ASP A 136 -18.73 2.23 4.37
C ASP A 136 -17.58 1.37 3.80
N ALA A 137 -16.35 1.86 3.90
CA ALA A 137 -15.16 1.11 3.52
C ALA A 137 -15.01 -0.18 4.35
N GLN A 138 -14.39 -1.20 3.74
CA GLN A 138 -14.19 -2.50 4.36
C GLN A 138 -13.50 -2.40 5.73
N ASP A 139 -14.17 -2.86 6.78
CA ASP A 139 -13.78 -2.66 8.18
C ASP A 139 -12.37 -3.17 8.54
N LYS A 140 -11.87 -4.19 7.83
CA LYS A 140 -10.54 -4.77 8.05
C LYS A 140 -9.47 -4.27 7.08
N PHE A 141 -9.80 -3.33 6.19
CA PHE A 141 -8.90 -2.80 5.19
C PHE A 141 -8.23 -1.52 5.72
N GLN A 142 -6.92 -1.57 5.96
CA GLN A 142 -6.19 -0.41 6.51
C GLN A 142 -5.94 0.61 5.41
N MET A 143 -6.34 1.87 5.63
CA MET A 143 -6.07 2.96 4.68
C MET A 143 -5.21 4.03 5.32
N LEU A 144 -3.99 4.18 4.79
CA LEU A 144 -3.06 5.27 5.07
C LEU A 144 -3.00 6.18 3.84
N ALA A 145 -3.63 7.35 3.93
CA ALA A 145 -3.73 8.29 2.82
C ALA A 145 -3.20 9.67 3.19
N GLY A 146 -2.78 10.47 2.21
CA GLY A 146 -2.33 11.84 2.46
C GLY A 146 -3.44 12.72 3.05
N MET A 147 -4.69 12.48 2.65
CA MET A 147 -5.85 13.26 3.11
C MET A 147 -7.19 12.54 2.88
N VAL A 148 -8.28 13.16 3.33
CA VAL A 148 -9.66 12.80 2.97
C VAL A 148 -10.19 13.80 1.94
N ASN A 149 -10.83 13.32 0.86
CA ASN A 149 -11.41 14.18 -0.18
C ASN A 149 -12.68 13.52 -0.77
N PRO A 150 -13.81 14.23 -0.92
CA PRO A 150 -15.08 13.62 -1.32
C PRO A 150 -15.19 13.18 -2.79
N SER A 151 -14.43 13.75 -3.73
CA SER A 151 -14.67 13.53 -5.17
C SER A 151 -13.74 12.49 -5.78
N HIS A 152 -14.18 11.83 -6.85
CA HIS A 152 -13.31 10.99 -7.70
C HIS A 152 -12.60 11.80 -8.79
N ALA A 153 -13.11 12.98 -9.14
CA ALA A 153 -12.67 13.74 -10.31
C ALA A 153 -12.49 12.82 -11.55
N TRP A 154 -11.33 12.86 -12.20
CA TRP A 154 -10.99 12.00 -13.34
C TRP A 154 -10.06 10.84 -12.94
N VAL A 155 -10.15 10.34 -11.71
CA VAL A 155 -9.20 9.35 -11.20
C VAL A 155 -9.03 8.13 -12.11
N HIS A 156 -7.78 7.87 -12.48
CA HIS A 156 -7.37 6.74 -13.30
C HIS A 156 -5.97 6.29 -12.91
N LEU A 157 -5.70 5.00 -13.07
CA LEU A 157 -4.33 4.51 -13.00
C LEU A 157 -3.62 4.77 -14.32
N VAL A 158 -2.39 5.26 -14.22
CA VAL A 158 -1.47 5.47 -15.35
C VAL A 158 -0.78 4.16 -15.70
N ASP A 159 -0.27 3.46 -14.67
CA ASP A 159 0.37 2.14 -14.79
C ASP A 159 0.54 1.49 -13.40
N TRP A 160 1.02 0.24 -13.40
CA TRP A 160 1.23 -0.58 -12.22
C TRP A 160 2.44 -1.51 -12.36
N GLY A 161 2.93 -2.02 -11.22
CA GLY A 161 4.16 -2.81 -11.16
C GLY A 161 5.44 -2.00 -11.39
N GLN A 162 5.35 -0.66 -11.36
CA GLN A 162 6.48 0.25 -11.44
C GLN A 162 6.88 0.74 -10.04
N SER A 163 8.11 1.20 -9.88
CA SER A 163 8.57 1.82 -8.64
C SER A 163 7.73 3.06 -8.31
N VAL A 164 7.45 3.27 -7.03
CA VAL A 164 6.66 4.40 -6.53
C VAL A 164 7.32 5.04 -5.32
N THR A 165 7.06 6.33 -5.12
CA THR A 165 7.45 7.05 -3.89
C THR A 165 6.21 7.60 -3.21
N VAL A 166 5.91 7.09 -2.01
CA VAL A 166 4.78 7.57 -1.19
C VAL A 166 5.32 8.17 0.10
N HIS A 167 5.07 9.46 0.30
CA HIS A 167 5.47 10.16 1.54
C HIS A 167 6.97 9.97 1.88
N GLY A 168 7.82 9.91 0.85
CA GLY A 168 9.28 9.71 0.96
C GLY A 168 9.75 8.27 1.15
N MET A 169 8.83 7.30 1.15
CA MET A 169 9.15 5.87 1.07
C MET A 169 9.18 5.42 -0.39
N ASP A 170 10.35 5.04 -0.88
CA ASP A 170 10.51 4.37 -2.18
C ASP A 170 10.15 2.89 -2.05
N VAL A 171 9.36 2.37 -2.98
CA VAL A 171 8.83 1.01 -2.98
C VAL A 171 8.88 0.42 -4.37
N GLU A 172 9.44 -0.78 -4.47
CA GLU A 172 9.37 -1.61 -5.68
C GLU A 172 8.17 -2.57 -5.63
N ASP A 173 7.74 -3.04 -6.80
CA ASP A 173 6.72 -4.09 -6.84
C ASP A 173 7.19 -5.32 -6.07
N ARG A 174 6.29 -5.90 -5.25
CA ARG A 174 6.54 -7.07 -4.39
C ARG A 174 7.54 -6.85 -3.24
N ASP A 175 7.92 -5.61 -2.93
CA ASP A 175 8.57 -5.33 -1.64
C ASP A 175 7.68 -5.77 -0.48
N LEU A 176 8.28 -6.27 0.60
CA LEU A 176 7.53 -6.60 1.80
C LEU A 176 7.31 -5.33 2.62
N ILE A 177 6.07 -5.02 2.94
CA ILE A 177 5.70 -3.82 3.67
C ILE A 177 5.14 -4.18 5.04
N HIS A 178 5.55 -3.44 6.06
CA HIS A 178 4.88 -3.37 7.36
C HIS A 178 4.26 -1.98 7.51
N ALA A 179 3.00 -1.91 7.93
CA ALA A 179 2.31 -0.64 8.13
C ALA A 179 1.26 -0.69 9.25
N ASP A 180 1.09 0.42 9.95
CA ASP A 180 0.10 0.63 11.01
C ASP A 180 -0.28 2.13 11.06
N MET A 181 -0.93 2.57 12.14
CA MET A 181 -1.32 3.98 12.30
C MET A 181 -0.16 4.99 12.27
N HIS A 182 1.08 4.56 12.51
CA HIS A 182 2.25 5.44 12.53
C HIS A 182 2.81 5.73 11.13
N GLY A 183 2.53 4.86 10.16
CA GLY A 183 3.07 4.94 8.81
C GLY A 183 3.43 3.56 8.25
N ALA A 184 4.40 3.53 7.35
CA ALA A 184 4.83 2.31 6.70
C ALA A 184 6.35 2.22 6.52
N VAL A 185 6.86 1.00 6.43
CA VAL A 185 8.26 0.67 6.19
C VAL A 185 8.40 -0.53 5.26
N VAL A 186 9.39 -0.48 4.36
CA VAL A 186 9.85 -1.60 3.54
C VAL A 186 10.76 -2.49 4.39
N VAL A 187 10.38 -3.75 4.55
CA VAL A 187 11.12 -4.77 5.29
C VAL A 187 12.08 -5.49 4.34
N PRO A 188 13.40 -5.50 4.58
CA PRO A 188 14.36 -6.26 3.79
C PRO A 188 14.02 -7.77 3.79
N GLN A 189 14.02 -8.39 2.61
CA GLN A 189 13.60 -9.78 2.43
C GLN A 189 14.75 -10.80 2.52
N ASP A 190 16.01 -10.36 2.53
CA ASP A 190 17.18 -11.25 2.54
C ASP A 190 17.27 -12.13 3.80
N GLY A 191 16.48 -11.81 4.84
CA GLY A 191 16.40 -12.55 6.11
C GLY A 191 15.03 -13.17 6.42
N ILE A 192 14.11 -13.25 5.44
CA ILE A 192 12.72 -13.74 5.62
C ILE A 192 12.46 -15.04 4.86
#